data_AF-A0A9E3U570-F1
#
_entry.id   AF-A0A9E3U570-F1
#
_cell.length_a   1.000
_cell.length_b   1.000
_cell.length_c   1.000
_cell.angle_alpha   90.00
_cell.angle_beta   90.00
_cell.angle_gamma   90.00
#
_symmetry.space_group_name_H-M   'P 1'
#
loop_
_entity.id
_entity.type
_entity.pdbx_description
1 polymer ?
#
loop_
_entity_poly.entity_id
_entity_poly.type
_entity_poly.pdbx_seq_one_letter_code
_entity_poly.pdbx_strand_id
1 'polypeptide(L)'
;MKVAFASAVVLCLFAGAAPALAQELPPPSDDLERLSATLGELSSQSRNYRTWGGIGTIAVGAAVIPAGAVMLGRSSDDGSPAPGLITVSVGAGAVLGGVLLLAVPTLGPAGSFESLQQELDEGRAAGRPPAEIVAAVEAAWREKAETQRALRQVAGGIGIGVGALAVAGGTIFAVADPIGDLSRAEQDGFAAAFLASGFLAVVLGFQGLMIEESLESSWRAHSAGRKRSSFEIRPTGTGFAAVF
;
A
#
# COMPACT_ATOMS: atom_id res chain seq x y z
N MET A 1 -29.84 -9.38 -27.23
CA MET A 1 -28.46 -8.82 -27.16
C MET A 1 -27.80 -9.33 -25.89
N LYS A 2 -26.72 -10.12 -26.00
CA LYS A 2 -25.92 -10.57 -24.86
C LYS A 2 -24.77 -9.59 -24.69
N VAL A 3 -24.84 -8.70 -23.71
CA VAL A 3 -23.71 -7.82 -23.35
C VAL A 3 -22.83 -8.61 -22.38
N ALA A 4 -21.72 -9.13 -22.89
CA ALA A 4 -20.66 -9.71 -22.08
C ALA A 4 -19.90 -8.56 -21.40
N PHE A 5 -20.23 -8.27 -20.14
CA PHE A 5 -19.49 -7.32 -19.32
C PHE A 5 -18.21 -8.01 -18.84
N ALA A 6 -17.14 -7.87 -19.62
CA ALA A 6 -15.79 -8.25 -19.22
C ALA A 6 -15.31 -7.28 -18.12
N SER A 7 -15.63 -7.59 -16.87
CA SER A 7 -14.99 -6.98 -15.70
C SER A 7 -13.57 -7.53 -15.58
N ALA A 8 -12.69 -7.06 -16.46
CA ALA A 8 -11.26 -7.31 -16.41
C ALA A 8 -10.56 -6.01 -15.96
N VAL A 9 -10.98 -5.45 -14.83
CA VAL A 9 -10.20 -4.41 -14.15
C VAL A 9 -9.13 -5.10 -13.33
N VAL A 10 -8.02 -5.36 -14.00
CA VAL A 10 -6.63 -5.31 -13.52
C VAL A 10 -6.46 -5.78 -12.08
N LEU A 11 -6.71 -7.07 -11.86
CA LEU A 11 -6.13 -7.83 -10.76
C LEU A 11 -4.76 -8.37 -11.21
N CYS A 12 -3.86 -7.48 -11.63
CA CYS A 12 -2.45 -7.83 -11.73
C CYS A 12 -1.90 -7.91 -10.31
N LEU A 13 -2.19 -9.05 -9.69
CA LEU A 13 -1.48 -9.66 -8.57
C LEU A 13 0.03 -9.56 -8.83
N PHE A 14 0.69 -8.55 -8.26
CA PHE A 14 2.13 -8.59 -8.06
C PHE A 14 2.41 -9.26 -6.71
N ALA A 15 2.25 -10.57 -6.70
CA ALA A 15 2.88 -11.43 -5.70
C ALA A 15 4.37 -11.51 -6.01
N GLY A 16 5.11 -10.45 -5.66
CA GLY A 16 6.57 -10.50 -5.59
C GLY A 16 6.97 -11.33 -4.38
N ALA A 17 6.97 -12.65 -4.51
CA ALA A 17 7.58 -13.53 -3.52
C ALA A 17 9.09 -13.22 -3.49
N ALA A 18 9.55 -12.54 -2.44
CA ALA A 18 10.98 -12.34 -2.22
C ALA A 18 11.65 -13.72 -2.02
N PRO A 19 12.70 -14.07 -2.78
CA PRO A 19 13.42 -15.32 -2.57
C PRO A 19 14.10 -15.26 -1.20
N ALA A 20 13.62 -16.09 -0.27
CA ALA A 20 14.24 -16.27 1.02
C ALA A 20 15.55 -17.06 0.86
N LEU A 21 16.65 -16.36 0.59
CA LEU A 21 17.99 -16.92 0.65
C LEU A 21 18.47 -16.87 2.11
N ALA A 22 18.51 -18.03 2.75
CA ALA A 22 19.18 -18.21 4.03
C ALA A 22 20.71 -18.22 3.76
N GLN A 23 21.40 -17.16 4.15
CA GLN A 23 22.86 -17.09 4.20
C GLN A 23 23.35 -17.09 5.65
N GLU A 24 24.46 -17.81 5.89
CA GLU A 24 25.23 -17.80 7.13
C GLU A 24 25.60 -16.37 7.53
N LEU A 25 25.54 -16.08 8.83
CA LEU A 25 25.75 -14.73 9.36
C LEU A 25 27.24 -14.42 9.50
N PRO A 26 27.72 -13.33 8.88
CA PRO A 26 29.12 -12.92 8.98
C PRO A 26 29.36 -12.06 10.27
N PRO A 27 30.62 -11.80 10.68
CA PRO A 27 30.99 -11.19 11.99
C PRO A 27 30.40 -9.79 12.30
N PRO A 28 30.50 -9.27 13.54
CA PRO A 28 29.80 -8.05 14.00
C PRO A 28 30.09 -6.74 13.25
N SER A 29 31.25 -6.61 12.58
CA SER A 29 31.51 -5.49 11.64
C SER A 29 30.58 -5.53 10.44
N ASP A 30 30.09 -6.72 10.11
CA ASP A 30 29.33 -7.02 8.92
C ASP A 30 27.83 -6.80 9.18
N ASP A 31 27.40 -6.68 10.44
CA ASP A 31 26.02 -6.34 10.80
C ASP A 31 25.64 -4.92 10.31
N LEU A 32 26.54 -3.95 10.48
CA LEU A 32 26.29 -2.57 10.02
C LEU A 32 26.30 -2.51 8.49
N GLU A 33 27.22 -3.21 7.82
CA GLU A 33 27.28 -3.27 6.36
C GLU A 33 26.06 -4.00 5.79
N ARG A 34 25.66 -5.12 6.38
CA ARG A 34 24.45 -5.87 6.02
C ARG A 34 23.20 -5.05 6.21
N LEU A 35 23.07 -4.35 7.34
CA LEU A 35 21.94 -3.45 7.60
C LEU A 35 21.88 -2.33 6.56
N SER A 36 23.03 -1.71 6.27
CA SER A 36 23.15 -0.67 5.24
C SER A 36 22.77 -1.17 3.85
N ALA A 37 23.21 -2.38 3.46
CA ALA A 37 22.84 -3.00 2.19
C ALA A 37 21.35 -3.32 2.11
N THR A 38 20.79 -3.87 3.20
CA THR A 38 19.36 -4.20 3.30
C THR A 38 18.48 -2.96 3.19
N LEU A 39 18.81 -1.89 3.92
CA LEU A 39 18.07 -0.63 3.87
C LEU A 39 18.23 0.07 2.52
N GLY A 40 19.40 0.01 1.89
CA GLY A 40 19.63 0.55 0.55
C GLY A 40 18.76 -0.12 -0.51
N GLU A 41 18.66 -1.45 -0.48
CA GLU A 41 17.80 -2.22 -1.38
C GLU A 41 16.32 -1.90 -1.15
N LEU A 42 15.85 -1.92 0.11
CA LEU A 42 14.47 -1.61 0.46
C LEU A 42 14.08 -0.17 0.09
N SER A 43 14.98 0.79 0.30
CA SER A 43 14.82 2.20 -0.10
C SER A 43 14.67 2.33 -1.62
N SER A 44 15.51 1.64 -2.39
CA SER A 44 15.42 1.59 -3.86
C SER A 44 14.09 0.99 -4.34
N GLN A 45 13.71 -0.17 -3.81
CA GLN A 45 12.44 -0.82 -4.14
C GLN A 45 11.24 0.06 -3.80
N SER A 46 11.24 0.73 -2.65
CA SER A 46 10.15 1.60 -2.23
C SER A 46 10.01 2.84 -3.11
N ARG A 47 11.13 3.46 -3.53
CA ARG A 47 11.11 4.56 -4.52
C ARG A 47 10.54 4.13 -5.86
N ASN A 48 10.94 2.96 -6.35
CA ASN A 48 10.42 2.41 -7.60
C ASN A 48 8.92 2.14 -7.48
N TYR A 49 8.48 1.54 -6.39
CA TYR A 49 7.06 1.28 -6.14
C TYR A 49 6.24 2.57 -6.12
N ARG A 50 6.69 3.62 -5.43
CA ARG A 50 6.01 4.93 -5.42
C ARG A 50 5.91 5.52 -6.82
N THR A 51 7.01 5.49 -7.56
CA THR A 51 7.08 6.08 -8.90
C THR A 51 6.15 5.36 -9.87
N TRP A 52 6.26 4.02 -9.94
CA TRP A 52 5.42 3.21 -10.82
C TRP A 52 3.95 3.17 -10.39
N GLY A 53 3.68 3.13 -9.08
CA GLY A 53 2.33 3.21 -8.54
C GLY A 53 1.67 4.53 -8.92
N GLY A 54 2.35 5.66 -8.67
CA GLY A 54 1.86 6.99 -9.01
C GLY A 54 1.60 7.16 -10.51
N ILE A 55 2.57 6.79 -11.36
CA ILE A 55 2.43 6.79 -12.82
C ILE A 55 1.26 5.92 -13.27
N GLY A 56 1.13 4.71 -12.71
CA GLY A 56 0.04 3.78 -13.03
C GLY A 56 -1.32 4.37 -12.73
N THR A 57 -1.51 4.95 -11.53
CA THR A 57 -2.77 5.62 -11.16
C THR A 57 -3.10 6.83 -12.04
N ILE A 58 -2.10 7.63 -12.43
CA ILE A 58 -2.29 8.75 -13.36
C ILE A 58 -2.69 8.23 -14.73
N ALA A 59 -2.03 7.20 -15.25
CA ALA A 59 -2.32 6.62 -16.56
C ALA A 59 -3.75 6.05 -16.61
N VAL A 60 -4.19 5.35 -15.55
CA VAL A 60 -5.58 4.90 -15.42
C VAL A 60 -6.54 6.09 -15.44
N GLY A 61 -6.29 7.12 -14.64
CA GLY A 61 -7.12 8.32 -14.61
C GLY A 61 -7.19 9.02 -15.97
N ALA A 62 -6.06 9.16 -16.66
CA ALA A 62 -5.96 9.77 -17.99
C ALA A 62 -6.68 8.97 -19.08
N ALA A 63 -6.76 7.64 -18.95
CA ALA A 63 -7.52 6.79 -19.86
C ALA A 63 -9.04 6.85 -19.57
N VAL A 64 -9.41 6.95 -18.30
CA VAL A 64 -10.81 6.90 -17.84
C VAL A 64 -11.55 8.23 -18.08
N ILE A 65 -10.89 9.38 -17.88
CA ILE A 65 -11.52 10.71 -18.04
C ILE A 65 -12.10 10.93 -19.46
N PRO A 66 -11.36 10.69 -20.57
CA PRO A 66 -11.91 10.88 -21.92
C PRO A 66 -13.08 9.95 -22.21
N ALA A 67 -13.03 8.71 -21.73
CA ALA A 67 -14.15 7.77 -21.87
C ALA A 67 -15.41 8.31 -21.17
N GLY A 68 -15.26 8.81 -19.94
CA GLY A 68 -16.35 9.45 -19.20
C GLY A 68 -16.89 10.71 -19.89
N ALA A 69 -16.02 11.54 -20.47
CA ALA A 69 -16.43 12.73 -21.22
C ALA A 69 -17.22 12.40 -22.49
N VAL A 70 -16.81 11.37 -23.24
CA VAL A 70 -17.57 10.88 -24.41
C VAL A 70 -18.94 10.34 -23.99
N MET A 71 -19.00 9.61 -22.87
CA MET A 71 -20.26 9.11 -22.32
C MET A 71 -21.18 10.28 -21.94
N LEU A 72 -20.66 11.31 -21.25
CA LEU A 72 -21.40 12.52 -20.90
C LEU A 72 -22.04 13.18 -22.13
N GLY A 73 -21.28 13.32 -23.22
CA GLY A 73 -21.77 13.93 -24.46
C GLY A 73 -22.89 13.14 -25.14
N ARG A 74 -22.91 11.82 -25.02
CA ARG A 74 -23.97 10.96 -25.59
C ARG A 74 -25.21 10.87 -24.71
N SER A 75 -25.04 10.93 -23.39
CA SER A 75 -26.16 10.90 -22.45
C SER A 75 -27.06 12.14 -22.49
N SER A 76 -26.63 13.21 -23.14
CA SER A 76 -27.44 14.41 -23.41
C SER A 76 -28.71 14.10 -24.23
N ASP A 77 -28.66 13.10 -25.10
CA ASP A 77 -29.75 12.76 -26.02
C ASP A 77 -30.78 11.81 -25.38
N ASP A 78 -30.33 10.94 -24.47
CA ASP A 78 -31.17 9.92 -23.79
C ASP A 78 -31.61 10.33 -22.38
N GLY A 79 -31.22 11.53 -21.91
CA GLY A 79 -31.67 12.10 -20.63
C GLY A 79 -31.05 11.51 -19.36
N SER A 80 -29.97 10.72 -19.46
CA SER A 80 -29.31 10.10 -18.29
C SER A 80 -27.79 10.33 -18.25
N PRO A 81 -27.30 11.47 -17.70
CA PRO A 81 -25.88 11.83 -17.66
C PRO A 81 -25.04 11.00 -16.67
N ALA A 82 -25.67 10.13 -15.90
CA ALA A 82 -25.05 9.49 -14.76
C ALA A 82 -23.80 8.63 -15.05
N PRO A 83 -23.77 7.77 -16.08
CA PRO A 83 -22.62 6.89 -16.31
C PRO A 83 -21.33 7.65 -16.64
N GLY A 84 -21.47 8.76 -17.37
CA GLY A 84 -20.36 9.61 -17.75
C GLY A 84 -19.76 10.35 -16.54
N LEU A 85 -20.60 10.89 -15.65
CA LEU A 85 -20.15 11.64 -14.48
C LEU A 85 -19.39 10.75 -13.48
N ILE A 86 -19.86 9.52 -13.27
CA ILE A 86 -19.18 8.53 -12.42
C ILE A 86 -17.79 8.22 -12.98
N THR A 87 -17.72 7.99 -14.29
CA THR A 87 -16.47 7.63 -14.96
C THR A 87 -15.46 8.77 -14.86
N VAL A 88 -15.88 10.02 -15.10
CA VAL A 88 -15.00 11.20 -14.96
C VAL A 88 -14.53 11.38 -13.52
N SER A 89 -15.40 11.22 -12.53
CA SER A 89 -15.03 11.40 -11.12
C SER A 89 -14.06 10.33 -10.61
N VAL A 90 -14.25 9.06 -11.00
CA VAL A 90 -13.27 7.99 -10.75
C VAL A 90 -11.93 8.31 -11.40
N GLY A 91 -11.95 8.76 -12.67
CA GLY A 91 -10.73 9.13 -13.38
C GLY A 91 -9.99 10.30 -12.71
N ALA A 92 -10.72 11.36 -12.32
CA ALA A 92 -10.15 12.50 -11.60
C ALA A 92 -9.56 12.09 -10.23
N GLY A 93 -10.27 11.24 -9.49
CA GLY A 93 -9.78 10.68 -8.22
C GLY A 93 -8.48 9.88 -8.39
N ALA A 94 -8.40 9.06 -9.44
CA ALA A 94 -7.18 8.31 -9.77
C ALA A 94 -6.00 9.23 -10.14
N VAL A 95 -6.23 10.28 -10.92
CA VAL A 95 -5.18 11.28 -11.23
C VAL A 95 -4.72 11.99 -9.96
N LEU A 96 -5.64 12.51 -9.15
CA LEU A 96 -5.29 13.21 -7.90
C LEU A 96 -4.56 12.29 -6.94
N GLY A 97 -5.02 11.05 -6.79
CA GLY A 97 -4.36 10.03 -5.97
C GLY A 97 -2.94 9.75 -6.45
N GLY A 98 -2.74 9.58 -7.75
CA GLY A 98 -1.41 9.36 -8.32
C GLY A 98 -0.48 10.56 -8.19
N VAL A 99 -0.99 11.78 -8.40
CA VAL A 99 -0.23 13.02 -8.18
C VAL A 99 0.16 13.15 -6.71
N LEU A 100 -0.75 12.89 -5.78
CA LEU A 100 -0.46 12.94 -4.33
C LEU A 100 0.63 11.93 -3.95
N LEU A 101 0.57 10.72 -4.53
CA LEU A 101 1.53 9.66 -4.29
C LEU A 101 2.94 10.00 -4.83
N LEU A 102 3.03 10.80 -5.89
CA LEU A 102 4.30 11.33 -6.42
C LEU A 102 4.79 12.58 -5.67
N ALA A 103 3.88 13.49 -5.32
CA ALA A 103 4.20 14.81 -4.78
C ALA A 103 4.47 14.82 -3.28
N VAL A 104 3.99 13.82 -2.54
CA VAL A 104 4.11 13.78 -1.08
C VAL A 104 4.89 12.53 -0.64
N PRO A 105 6.23 12.62 -0.58
CA PRO A 105 7.10 11.53 -0.15
C PRO A 105 6.74 10.95 1.22
N THR A 106 6.21 11.81 2.10
CA THR A 106 5.88 11.50 3.50
C THR A 106 4.57 10.73 3.66
N LEU A 107 3.66 10.78 2.68
CA LEU A 107 2.40 10.04 2.73
C LEU A 107 2.56 8.57 2.30
N GLY A 108 3.71 8.19 1.77
CA GLY A 108 3.99 6.83 1.32
C GLY A 108 4.99 6.08 2.22
N PRO A 109 4.97 4.73 2.21
CA PRO A 109 5.95 3.90 2.92
C PRO A 109 7.41 4.20 2.51
N ALA A 110 7.64 4.80 1.34
CA ALA A 110 8.96 5.17 0.83
C ALA A 110 9.75 6.14 1.73
N GLY A 111 9.08 7.09 2.39
CA GLY A 111 9.80 8.00 3.30
C GLY A 111 10.37 7.29 4.54
N SER A 112 9.86 6.10 4.88
CA SER A 112 10.28 5.39 6.09
C SER A 112 11.69 4.80 5.93
N PHE A 113 12.01 4.15 4.81
CA PHE A 113 13.35 3.59 4.59
C PHE A 113 14.42 4.66 4.35
N GLU A 114 14.07 5.75 3.67
CA GLU A 114 14.99 6.89 3.49
C GLU A 114 15.38 7.50 4.84
N SER A 115 14.43 7.65 5.77
CA SER A 115 14.74 8.15 7.11
C SER A 115 15.59 7.18 7.95
N LEU A 116 15.44 5.86 7.78
CA LEU A 116 16.30 4.87 8.45
C LEU A 116 17.72 4.90 7.89
N GLN A 117 17.85 5.11 6.57
CA GLN A 117 19.15 5.26 5.91
C GLN A 117 19.83 6.57 6.35
N GLN A 118 19.07 7.65 6.48
CA GLN A 118 19.56 8.91 7.03
C GLN A 118 20.07 8.73 8.46
N GLU A 119 19.34 8.05 9.34
CA GLU A 119 19.78 7.80 10.72
C GLU A 119 21.07 6.96 10.78
N LEU A 120 21.21 5.99 9.87
CA LEU A 120 22.43 5.20 9.71
C LEU A 120 23.62 6.07 9.26
N ASP A 121 23.41 6.94 8.27
CA ASP A 121 24.45 7.82 7.72
C ASP A 121 24.86 8.90 8.73
N GLU A 122 23.91 9.47 9.47
CA GLU A 122 24.15 10.41 10.57
C GLU A 122 24.96 9.75 11.70
N GLY A 123 24.62 8.50 12.06
CA GLY A 123 25.39 7.74 13.05
C GLY A 123 26.85 7.50 12.63
N ARG A 124 27.07 7.19 11.35
CA ARG A 124 28.42 7.04 10.77
C ARG A 124 29.18 8.36 10.75
N ALA A 125 28.56 9.44 10.30
CA ALA A 125 29.16 10.76 10.23
C ALA A 125 29.54 11.30 11.63
N ALA A 126 28.75 10.95 12.64
CA ALA A 126 29.04 11.27 14.04
C ALA A 126 30.13 10.38 14.68
N GLY A 127 30.64 9.36 13.97
CA GLY A 127 31.65 8.44 14.49
C GLY A 127 31.15 7.55 15.63
N ARG A 128 29.84 7.26 15.69
CA ARG A 128 29.26 6.40 16.73
C ARG A 128 29.77 4.95 16.56
N PRO A 129 29.92 4.18 17.66
CA PRO A 129 30.23 2.76 17.58
C PRO A 129 29.23 2.00 16.69
N PRO A 130 29.67 1.08 15.80
CA PRO A 130 28.77 0.37 14.89
C PRO A 130 27.57 -0.31 15.57
N ALA A 131 27.81 -0.94 16.73
CA ALA A 131 26.74 -1.60 17.50
C ALA A 131 25.68 -0.61 18.00
N GLU A 132 26.07 0.62 18.34
CA GLU A 132 25.15 1.67 18.78
C GLU A 132 24.30 2.18 17.59
N ILE A 133 24.90 2.33 16.42
CA ILE A 133 24.21 2.71 15.18
C ILE A 133 23.16 1.64 14.82
N VAL A 134 23.56 0.37 14.81
CA VAL A 134 22.65 -0.75 14.51
C VAL A 134 21.48 -0.78 15.50
N ALA A 135 21.75 -0.64 16.80
CA ALA A 135 20.70 -0.65 17.81
C ALA A 135 19.70 0.53 17.65
N ALA A 136 20.20 1.74 17.34
CA ALA A 136 19.37 2.91 17.11
C ALA A 136 18.46 2.72 15.88
N VAL A 137 19.04 2.32 14.75
CA VAL A 137 18.31 2.11 13.50
C VAL A 137 17.28 0.98 13.63
N GLU A 138 17.61 -0.12 14.32
CA GLU A 138 16.64 -1.19 14.60
C GLU A 138 15.48 -0.73 15.47
N ALA A 139 15.74 0.12 16.48
CA ALA A 139 14.69 0.69 17.32
C ALA A 139 13.77 1.62 16.51
N ALA A 140 14.33 2.50 15.69
CA ALA A 140 13.57 3.38 14.82
C ALA A 140 12.77 2.60 13.77
N TRP A 141 13.35 1.53 13.20
CA TRP A 141 12.65 0.68 12.24
C TRP A 141 11.45 0.00 12.88
N ARG A 142 11.63 -0.54 14.09
CA ARG A 142 10.54 -1.13 14.86
C ARG A 142 9.40 -0.14 15.11
N GLU A 143 9.72 1.04 15.59
CA GLU A 143 8.72 2.08 15.90
C GLU A 143 7.94 2.47 14.64
N LYS A 144 8.64 2.70 13.52
CA LYS A 144 7.98 3.03 12.25
C LYS A 144 7.12 1.87 11.75
N ALA A 145 7.55 0.62 11.89
CA ALA A 145 6.77 -0.56 11.52
C ALA A 145 5.49 -0.69 12.37
N GLU A 146 5.57 -0.47 13.68
CA GLU A 146 4.42 -0.48 14.59
C GLU A 146 3.45 0.67 14.28
N THR A 147 3.98 1.86 13.97
CA THR A 147 3.18 3.03 13.56
C THR A 147 2.46 2.78 12.23
N GLN A 148 3.16 2.24 11.23
CA GLN A 148 2.59 1.84 9.95
C GLN A 148 1.45 0.85 10.12
N ARG A 149 1.65 -0.17 10.96
CA ARG A 149 0.60 -1.14 11.29
C ARG A 149 -0.64 -0.49 11.88
N ALA A 150 -0.46 0.44 12.83
CA ALA A 150 -1.57 1.14 13.45
C ALA A 150 -2.32 2.03 12.43
N LEU A 151 -1.58 2.80 11.63
CA LEU A 151 -2.16 3.64 10.57
C LEU A 151 -2.92 2.80 9.56
N ARG A 152 -2.37 1.67 9.14
CA ARG A 152 -3.02 0.73 8.22
C ARG A 152 -4.33 0.17 8.79
N GLN A 153 -4.35 -0.20 10.06
CA GLN A 153 -5.56 -0.65 10.73
C GLN A 153 -6.63 0.45 10.81
N VAL A 154 -6.23 1.68 11.14
CA VAL A 154 -7.14 2.83 11.22
C VAL A 154 -7.67 3.21 9.83
N ALA A 155 -6.78 3.37 8.86
CA ALA A 155 -7.14 3.75 7.48
C ALA A 155 -8.01 2.67 6.82
N GLY A 156 -7.69 1.39 7.01
CA GLY A 156 -8.51 0.28 6.53
C GLY A 156 -9.90 0.27 7.16
N GLY A 157 -9.99 0.49 8.48
CA GLY A 157 -11.26 0.62 9.19
C GLY A 157 -12.11 1.80 8.71
N ILE A 158 -11.50 2.97 8.51
CA ILE A 158 -12.17 4.16 7.95
C ILE A 158 -12.66 3.87 6.53
N GLY A 159 -11.83 3.25 5.68
CA GLY A 159 -12.19 2.90 4.31
C GLY A 159 -13.40 1.97 4.23
N ILE A 160 -13.44 0.94 5.09
CA ILE A 160 -14.60 0.05 5.18
C ILE A 160 -15.84 0.80 5.70
N GLY A 161 -15.71 1.64 6.73
CA GLY A 161 -16.82 2.40 7.28
C GLY A 161 -17.43 3.38 6.29
N VAL A 162 -16.60 4.19 5.63
CA VAL A 162 -17.02 5.12 4.57
C VAL A 162 -17.62 4.36 3.39
N GLY A 163 -17.00 3.25 3.00
CA GLY A 163 -17.50 2.41 1.91
C GLY A 163 -18.87 1.79 2.22
N ALA A 164 -19.07 1.30 3.44
CA ALA A 164 -20.36 0.76 3.88
C ALA A 164 -21.45 1.84 3.92
N LEU A 165 -21.14 3.04 4.41
CA LEU A 165 -22.06 4.18 4.38
C LEU A 165 -22.40 4.60 2.94
N ALA A 166 -21.43 4.60 2.04
CA ALA A 166 -21.66 4.88 0.63
C ALA A 166 -22.55 3.82 -0.02
N VAL A 167 -22.30 2.53 0.23
CA VAL A 167 -23.16 1.44 -0.26
C VAL A 167 -24.59 1.58 0.29
N ALA A 168 -24.75 1.88 1.58
CA ALA A 168 -26.06 2.10 2.19
C ALA A 168 -26.78 3.30 1.55
N GLY A 169 -26.09 4.43 1.37
CA GLY A 169 -26.64 5.61 0.69
C GLY A 169 -27.05 5.32 -0.75
N GLY A 170 -26.20 4.62 -1.50
CA GLY A 170 -26.51 4.20 -2.87
C GLY A 170 -27.72 3.25 -2.93
N THR A 171 -27.85 2.35 -1.96
CA THR A 171 -29.03 1.47 -1.83
C THR A 171 -30.29 2.28 -1.54
N ILE A 172 -30.22 3.27 -0.65
CA ILE A 172 -31.35 4.17 -0.37
C ILE A 172 -31.78 4.91 -1.65
N PHE A 173 -30.84 5.48 -2.40
CA PHE A 173 -31.13 6.11 -3.69
C PHE A 173 -31.73 5.09 -4.69
N ALA A 174 -31.30 3.83 -4.69
CA ALA A 174 -31.84 2.82 -5.60
C ALA A 174 -33.29 2.42 -5.29
N VAL A 175 -33.71 2.43 -4.03
CA VAL A 175 -35.04 1.90 -3.64
C VAL A 175 -36.06 2.98 -3.29
N ALA A 176 -35.62 4.17 -2.90
CA ALA A 176 -36.53 5.25 -2.53
C ALA A 176 -37.29 5.78 -3.74
N ASP A 177 -38.51 6.28 -3.51
CA ASP A 177 -39.23 7.12 -4.47
C ASP A 177 -38.37 8.36 -4.84
N PRO A 178 -38.63 9.02 -5.99
CA PRO A 178 -37.95 10.25 -6.38
C PRO A 178 -37.82 11.26 -5.24
N ILE A 179 -36.58 11.58 -4.88
CA ILE A 179 -36.26 12.47 -3.76
C ILE A 179 -36.20 13.91 -4.27
N GLY A 180 -37.20 14.72 -3.91
CA GLY A 180 -37.29 16.12 -4.34
C GLY A 180 -37.57 16.23 -5.84
N ASP A 181 -36.82 17.10 -6.53
CA ASP A 181 -36.98 17.35 -7.97
C ASP A 181 -36.07 16.46 -8.85
N LEU A 182 -35.36 15.49 -8.26
CA LEU A 182 -34.49 14.59 -9.01
C LEU A 182 -35.32 13.65 -9.89
N SER A 183 -34.95 13.58 -11.16
CA SER A 183 -35.49 12.56 -12.06
C SER A 183 -35.03 11.17 -11.62
N ARG A 184 -35.81 10.14 -11.98
CA ARG A 184 -35.46 8.76 -11.65
C ARG A 184 -34.10 8.34 -12.22
N ALA A 185 -33.77 8.81 -13.43
CA ALA A 185 -32.49 8.53 -14.08
C ALA A 185 -31.30 9.14 -13.33
N GLU A 186 -31.42 10.37 -12.84
CA GLU A 186 -30.40 11.01 -12.00
C GLU A 186 -30.22 10.27 -10.68
N GLN A 187 -31.32 9.87 -10.06
CA GLN A 187 -31.31 9.12 -8.81
C GLN A 187 -30.62 7.75 -8.95
N ASP A 188 -30.97 6.97 -9.99
CA ASP A 188 -30.31 5.69 -10.29
C ASP A 188 -28.82 5.90 -10.60
N GLY A 189 -28.48 7.06 -11.15
CA GLY A 189 -27.12 7.51 -11.34
C GLY A 189 -26.33 7.69 -10.05
N PHE A 190 -26.87 8.46 -9.12
CA PHE A 190 -26.29 8.59 -7.78
C PHE A 190 -26.21 7.23 -7.09
N ALA A 191 -27.24 6.40 -7.18
CA ALA A 191 -27.23 5.05 -6.63
C ALA A 191 -26.03 4.23 -7.16
N ALA A 192 -25.85 4.17 -8.48
CA ALA A 192 -24.72 3.48 -9.09
C ALA A 192 -23.36 4.05 -8.65
N ALA A 193 -23.24 5.38 -8.58
CA ALA A 193 -22.02 6.07 -8.15
C ALA A 193 -21.63 5.69 -6.72
N PHE A 194 -22.58 5.77 -5.80
CA PHE A 194 -22.40 5.47 -4.38
C PHE A 194 -22.13 3.98 -4.14
N LEU A 195 -22.83 3.10 -4.85
CA LEU A 195 -22.59 1.65 -4.77
C LEU A 195 -21.19 1.28 -5.28
N ALA A 196 -20.80 1.80 -6.46
CA ALA A 196 -19.50 1.48 -7.05
C ALA A 196 -18.32 2.02 -6.23
N SER A 197 -18.40 3.30 -5.84
CA SER A 197 -17.37 3.93 -4.99
C SER A 197 -17.33 3.31 -3.60
N GLY A 198 -18.49 3.01 -3.02
CA GLY A 198 -18.60 2.36 -1.73
C GLY A 198 -18.00 0.95 -1.74
N PHE A 199 -18.31 0.15 -2.76
CA PHE A 199 -17.72 -1.18 -2.93
C PHE A 199 -16.19 -1.10 -3.07
N LEU A 200 -15.70 -0.17 -3.91
CA LEU A 200 -14.26 0.02 -4.08
C LEU A 200 -13.58 0.43 -2.77
N ALA A 201 -14.17 1.36 -2.01
CA ALA A 201 -13.67 1.78 -0.70
C ALA A 201 -13.64 0.62 0.31
N VAL A 202 -14.65 -0.25 0.33
CA VAL A 202 -14.66 -1.46 1.16
C VAL A 202 -13.53 -2.41 0.76
N VAL A 203 -13.37 -2.68 -0.53
CA VAL A 203 -12.32 -3.58 -1.03
C VAL A 203 -10.93 -3.05 -0.67
N LEU A 204 -10.67 -1.76 -0.93
CA LEU A 204 -9.39 -1.13 -0.60
C LEU A 204 -9.16 -1.07 0.90
N GLY A 205 -10.20 -0.79 1.70
CA GLY A 205 -10.12 -0.83 3.15
C GLY A 205 -9.77 -2.22 3.68
N PHE A 206 -10.42 -3.26 3.17
CA PHE A 206 -10.09 -4.66 3.48
C PHE A 206 -8.67 -5.02 3.05
N GLN A 207 -8.26 -4.60 1.85
CA GLN A 207 -6.91 -4.82 1.36
C GLN A 207 -5.88 -4.17 2.28
N GLY A 208 -6.13 -2.93 2.72
CA GLY A 208 -5.30 -2.26 3.72
C GLY A 208 -5.24 -3.06 5.03
N LEU A 209 -6.35 -3.61 5.52
CA LEU A 209 -6.34 -4.43 6.74
C LEU A 209 -5.59 -5.76 6.60
N MET A 210 -5.59 -6.37 5.42
CA MET A 210 -5.06 -7.72 5.21
C MET A 210 -3.63 -7.76 4.68
N ILE A 211 -3.25 -6.79 3.84
CA ILE A 211 -1.93 -6.75 3.23
C ILE A 211 -0.99 -6.01 4.16
N GLU A 212 0.00 -6.73 4.66
CA GLU A 212 1.07 -6.16 5.46
C GLU A 212 1.97 -5.28 4.59
N GLU A 213 2.27 -4.09 5.10
CA GLU A 213 3.10 -3.13 4.39
C GLU A 213 4.56 -3.59 4.30
N SER A 214 5.28 -3.10 3.29
CA SER A 214 6.68 -3.46 3.05
C SER A 214 7.57 -3.22 4.28
N LEU A 215 7.29 -2.16 5.05
CA LEU A 215 8.02 -1.83 6.28
C LEU A 215 7.76 -2.83 7.42
N GLU A 216 6.51 -3.23 7.61
CA GLU A 216 6.11 -4.23 8.62
C GLU A 216 6.71 -5.60 8.29
N SER A 217 6.55 -6.05 7.04
CA SER A 217 7.01 -7.36 6.58
C SER A 217 8.54 -7.48 6.61
N SER A 218 9.27 -6.45 6.19
CA SER A 218 10.73 -6.42 6.23
C SER A 218 11.28 -6.38 7.65
N TRP A 219 10.68 -5.60 8.56
CA TRP A 219 11.04 -5.62 9.98
C TRP A 219 10.79 -7.01 10.59
N ARG A 220 9.66 -7.65 10.27
CA ARG A 220 9.36 -9.00 10.74
C ARG A 220 10.39 -10.02 10.23
N ALA A 221 10.77 -9.94 8.95
CA ALA A 221 11.78 -10.82 8.37
C ALA A 221 13.15 -10.61 9.04
N HIS A 222 13.58 -9.36 9.23
CA HIS A 222 14.83 -8.99 9.90
C HIS A 222 14.89 -9.51 11.33
N SER A 223 13.86 -9.20 12.12
CA SER A 223 13.78 -9.63 13.54
C SER A 223 13.66 -11.14 13.70
N ALA A 224 13.02 -11.85 12.76
CA ALA A 224 13.00 -13.31 12.74
C ALA A 224 14.39 -13.91 12.45
N GLY A 225 15.16 -13.31 11.53
CA GLY A 225 16.54 -13.71 11.23
C GLY A 225 17.46 -13.58 12.44
N ARG A 226 17.38 -12.46 13.17
CA ARG A 226 18.15 -12.21 14.42
C ARG A 226 17.84 -13.21 15.53
N LYS A 227 16.57 -13.63 15.67
CA LYS A 227 16.20 -14.65 16.66
C LYS A 227 16.83 -16.01 16.36
N ARG A 228 16.90 -16.42 15.07
CA ARG A 228 17.50 -17.71 14.70
C ARG A 228 18.98 -17.77 15.03
N SER A 229 19.73 -16.72 14.74
CA SER A 229 21.17 -16.69 15.03
C SER A 229 21.49 -16.70 16.53
N SER A 230 20.62 -16.12 17.35
CA SER A 230 20.78 -16.19 18.81
C SER A 230 20.60 -17.60 19.40
N PHE A 231 19.91 -18.51 18.68
CA PHE A 231 19.65 -19.88 19.14
C PHE A 231 20.76 -20.88 18.74
N GLU A 232 21.48 -20.59 17.67
CA GLU A 232 22.49 -21.49 17.10
C GLU A 232 23.84 -21.41 17.83
N ILE A 233 24.08 -20.37 18.62
CA ILE A 233 25.23 -20.26 19.54
C ILE A 233 24.92 -20.97 20.87
N ARG A 234 24.54 -22.25 20.81
CA ARG A 234 24.68 -23.14 21.95
C ARG A 234 25.90 -24.01 21.67
N PRO A 235 27.04 -23.83 22.36
CA PRO A 235 28.11 -24.80 22.27
C PRO A 235 27.53 -26.12 22.77
N THR A 236 27.21 -27.03 21.85
CA THR A 236 27.05 -28.44 22.18
C THR A 236 28.39 -28.88 22.71
N GLY A 237 28.57 -28.73 24.02
CA GLY A 237 29.63 -29.35 24.79
C GLY A 237 29.45 -30.86 24.78
N THR A 238 29.49 -31.48 23.61
CA THR A 238 30.02 -32.83 23.47
C THR A 238 31.52 -32.65 23.48
N GLY A 239 32.07 -32.63 24.69
CA GLY A 239 33.48 -32.91 24.91
C GLY A 239 33.78 -34.24 24.23
N PHE A 240 34.48 -34.17 23.09
CA PHE A 240 35.32 -35.26 22.67
C PHE A 240 36.42 -35.38 23.72
N ALA A 241 36.15 -36.17 24.76
CA ALA A 241 37.18 -36.75 25.58
C ALA A 241 38.01 -37.63 24.64
N ALA A 242 39.16 -37.12 24.20
CA ALA A 242 40.19 -37.95 23.61
C ALA A 242 40.63 -38.96 24.67
N VAL A 243 40.19 -40.21 24.50
CA VAL A 243 40.75 -41.34 25.23
C VAL A 243 42.09 -41.64 24.55
N PHE A 244 43.16 -41.41 25.30
CA PHE A 244 44.52 -41.86 25.02
C PHE A 244 44.63 -43.39 25.06
#